data_AF-A0AAW4XVW6-F1
#
_entry.id   AF-A0AAW4XVW6-F1
#
_cell.length_a   1.000
_cell.length_b   1.000
_cell.length_c   1.000
_cell.angle_alpha   90.00
_cell.angle_beta   90.00
_cell.angle_gamma   90.00
#
_symmetry.space_group_name_H-M   'P 1'
#
loop_
_entity.id
_entity.type
_entity.pdbx_description
1 polymer ?
#
loop_
_entity_poly.entity_id
_entity_poly.type
_entity_poly.pdbx_seq_one_letter_code
_entity_poly.pdbx_strand_id
1 'polypeptide(L)' 'MVEQITLAYRLFAMRRWAGASWTKAAAWALSLVWRNVRNDRRTRLDRRAEVERAARHRL' A
#
# COMPACT_ATOMS: atom_id res chain seq x y z
N MET A 1 3.19 -1.20 10.91
CA MET A 1 3.44 -2.54 10.31
C MET A 1 2.26 -3.49 10.54
N VAL A 2 1.69 -3.52 11.75
CA VAL A 2 0.51 -4.34 12.11
C VAL A 2 -0.68 -4.12 11.17
N GLU A 3 -1.01 -2.87 10.83
CA GLU A 3 -2.14 -2.58 9.92
C GLU A 3 -2.01 -3.24 8.54
N GLN A 4 -0.78 -3.31 8.00
CA GLN A 4 -0.56 -3.91 6.68
C GLN A 4 -0.67 -5.43 6.70
N ILE A 5 -0.33 -6.05 7.82
CA ILE A 5 -0.49 -7.51 8.02
C ILE A 5 -1.99 -7.83 8.12
N THR A 6 -2.75 -7.04 8.87
CA THR A 6 -4.21 -7.18 8.97
C THR A 6 -4.89 -6.98 7.61
N LEU A 7 -4.42 -6.01 6.82
CA LEU A 7 -4.93 -5.73 5.47
C LEU A 7 -4.60 -6.88 4.51
N ALA A 8 -3.37 -7.39 4.53
CA ALA A 8 -2.95 -8.56 3.75
C ALA A 8 -3.82 -9.79 4.08
N TYR A 9 -4.07 -10.04 5.37
CA TYR A 9 -4.90 -11.16 5.81
C TYR A 9 -6.35 -11.04 5.36
N ARG A 10 -6.95 -9.84 5.46
CA ARG A 10 -8.32 -9.59 4.95
C ARG A 10 -8.42 -9.82 3.45
N LEU A 11 -7.46 -9.31 2.68
CA LEU A 11 -7.39 -9.52 1.23
C LEU A 11 -7.23 -11.01 0.89
N PHE A 12 -6.34 -11.70 1.59
CA PHE A 12 -6.16 -13.14 1.44
C PHE A 12 -7.46 -13.90 1.72
N ALA A 13 -8.14 -13.60 2.83
CA ALA A 13 -9.41 -14.22 3.20
C ALA A 13 -10.50 -14.00 2.15
N MET A 14 -10.68 -12.77 1.66
CA MET A 14 -11.63 -12.48 0.57
C MET A 14 -11.34 -13.29 -0.68
N ARG A 15 -10.06 -13.41 -1.06
CA ARG A 15 -9.67 -14.15 -2.27
C ARG A 15 -9.83 -15.67 -2.10
N ARG A 16 -9.64 -16.19 -0.88
CA ARG A 16 -9.91 -17.58 -0.51
C ARG A 16 -11.40 -17.91 -0.56
N TRP A 17 -12.26 -17.01 -0.06
CA TRP A 17 -13.71 -17.14 -0.16
C TRP A 17 -14.20 -17.14 -1.62
N ALA A 18 -13.53 -16.41 -2.50
CA ALA A 18 -13.77 -16.45 -3.94
C ALA A 18 -13.24 -17.73 -4.65
N GLY A 19 -12.87 -18.78 -3.90
CA GLY A 19 -12.45 -20.07 -4.45
C GLY A 19 -11.02 -20.13 -4.99
N ALA A 20 -10.19 -19.09 -4.77
CA ALA A 20 -8.81 -19.11 -5.25
C ALA A 20 -7.93 -20.07 -4.44
N SER A 21 -6.96 -20.70 -5.11
CA SER A 21 -5.91 -21.48 -4.44
C SER A 21 -5.11 -20.59 -3.48
N TRP A 22 -4.55 -21.20 -2.43
CA TRP A 22 -3.76 -20.52 -1.41
C TRP A 22 -2.64 -19.66 -2.01
N THR A 23 -1.89 -20.22 -2.95
CA THR A 23 -0.79 -19.52 -3.64
C THR A 23 -1.28 -18.30 -4.42
N LYS A 24 -2.40 -18.42 -5.16
CA LYS A 24 -2.97 -17.29 -5.90
C LYS A 24 -3.51 -16.21 -4.96
N ALA A 25 -4.15 -16.59 -3.85
CA ALA A 25 -4.65 -15.66 -2.85
C ALA A 25 -3.51 -14.90 -2.16
N ALA A 26 -2.43 -15.59 -1.80
CA ALA A 26 -1.26 -14.99 -1.17
C ALA A 26 -0.54 -14.02 -2.13
N ALA A 27 -0.28 -14.44 -3.38
CA ALA A 27 0.35 -13.60 -4.39
C ALA A 27 -0.47 -12.34 -4.68
N TRP A 28 -1.80 -12.46 -4.73
CA TRP A 28 -2.70 -11.33 -4.93
C TRP A 28 -2.68 -10.34 -3.75
N ALA A 29 -2.81 -10.84 -2.52
CA ALA A 29 -2.78 -9.99 -1.32
C ALA A 29 -1.44 -9.27 -1.16
N LEU A 30 -0.32 -9.96 -1.37
CA LEU A 30 1.03 -9.38 -1.34
C LEU A 30 1.21 -8.28 -2.40
N SER A 31 0.74 -8.53 -3.63
CA SER A 31 0.83 -7.55 -4.72
C SER A 31 0.08 -6.25 -4.41
N LEU A 32 -1.08 -6.36 -3.75
CA LEU A 32 -1.88 -5.21 -3.32
C LEU A 32 -1.23 -4.43 -2.18
N VAL A 33 -0.72 -5.11 -1.17
CA VAL A 33 0.00 -4.45 -0.06
C VAL A 33 1.25 -3.76 -0.58
N TRP A 34 2.01 -4.41 -1.47
CA TRP A 34 3.18 -3.80 -2.09
C TRP A 34 2.84 -2.53 -2.88
N ARG A 35 1.76 -2.56 -3.67
CA ARG A 35 1.25 -1.38 -4.37
C ARG A 35 0.83 -0.27 -3.41
N ASN A 36 0.19 -0.61 -2.30
CA ASN A 36 -0.25 0.36 -1.31
C ASN A 36 0.95 1.06 -0.65
N VAL A 37 1.96 0.30 -0.22
CA VAL A 37 3.21 0.85 0.31
C VAL A 37 3.91 1.74 -0.70
N ARG A 38 3.99 1.28 -1.95
CA ARG A 38 4.65 2.04 -3.02
C ARG A 38 3.94 3.37 -3.26
N ASN A 39 2.61 3.37 -3.29
CA ASN A 39 1.82 4.59 -3.45
C ASN A 39 1.94 5.51 -2.24
N ASP A 40 1.83 4.99 -1.01
CA ASP A 40 1.98 5.79 0.21
C ASP A 40 3.35 6.47 0.26
N ARG A 41 4.41 5.73 -0.11
CA ARG A 41 5.76 6.30 -0.23
C ARG A 41 5.84 7.40 -1.30
N ARG A 42 5.17 7.23 -2.44
CA ARG A 42 5.14 8.24 -3.51
C ARG A 42 4.43 9.51 -3.05
N THR A 43 3.24 9.38 -2.45
CA THR A 43 2.46 10.50 -1.91
C THR A 43 3.23 11.26 -0.81
N ARG A 44 3.96 10.55 0.06
CA ARG A 44 4.80 11.19 1.07
C ARG A 44 5.97 11.97 0.46
N LEU A 45 6.58 11.46 -0.60
CA LEU A 45 7.66 12.15 -1.31
C LEU A 45 7.13 13.39 -2.04
N ASP A 46 5.97 13.26 -2.71
CA ASP A 46 5.34 14.39 -3.39
C ASP A 46 4.93 15.49 -2.40
N ARG A 47 4.32 15.13 -1.26
CA ARG A 47 4.04 16.09 -0.18
C ARG A 47 5.30 16.76 0.37
N ARG A 48 6.40 16.01 0.56
CA ARG A 48 7.67 16.61 1.00
C ARG A 48 8.20 17.60 -0.01
N ALA A 49 8.14 17.27 -1.30
CA ALA A 49 8.56 18.16 -2.37
C ALA A 49 7.66 19.41 -2.46
N GLU A 50 6.35 19.28 -2.25
CA GLU A 50 5.43 20.42 -2.16
C GLU A 50 5.73 21.31 -0.96
N VAL A 51 6.01 20.74 0.21
CA VAL A 51 6.40 21.49 1.42
C VAL A 51 7.71 22.24 1.20
N GLU A 52 8.72 21.61 0.59
CA GLU A 52 9.98 22.28 0.26
C GLU A 52 9.82 23.40 -0.78
N ARG A 53 8.96 23.21 -1.78
CA ARG A 53 8.62 24.27 -2.75
C ARG A 53 7.87 25.43 -2.08
N ALA A 54 6.90 25.14 -1.22
CA ALA A 54 6.16 26.15 -0.47
C ALA A 54 7.05 26.91 0.53
N ALA A 55 8.02 26.24 1.15
CA ALA A 55 9.01 26.86 2.02
C ALA A 55 9.97 27.78 1.25
N ARG A 56 10.37 27.40 0.02
CA ARG A 56 11.19 28.25 -0.87
C ARG A 56 10.46 29.46 -1.40
N HIS A 57 9.14 29.36 -1.64
CA HIS A 57 8.32 30.49 -2.10
C HIS A 57 7.96 31.49 -0.99
N ARG A 58 8.30 31.19 0.27
CA ARG A 58 8.03 32.04 1.44
C ARG A 58 9.23 32.87 1.90
N LEU A 59 10.37 32.76 1.22
CA LEU A 59 11.57 33.60 1.37
C LEU A 59 11.60 34.63 0.25
#